data_AF-A0AAE9DP81-F1
#
_entry.id   AF-A0AAE9DP81-F1
#
_cell.length_a   1.000
_cell.length_b   1.000
_cell.length_c   1.000
_cell.angle_alpha   90.00
_cell.angle_beta   90.00
_cell.angle_gamma   90.00
#
_symmetry.space_group_name_H-M   'P 1'
#
loop_
_entity.id
_entity.type
_entity.pdbx_description
1 polymer ?
#
loop_
_entity_poly.entity_id
_entity_poly.type
_entity_poly.pdbx_seq_one_letter_code
_entity_poly.pdbx_strand_id
1 'polypeptide(L)'
;MKFSVKNAKDDSVMVLVDCDSFMFKIKNPKSQKGLVTQQLQVLKKGEVMEVGLEFRSPDIPTIQSIIIVHQFILGTTFSTSINTSNVNFF
;
A
#
# COMPACT_ATOMS: atom_id res chain seq x y z
N MET A 1 -6.99 -9.02 0.36
CA MET A 1 -5.68 -9.20 -0.31
C MET A 1 -4.57 -8.76 0.65
N LYS A 2 -3.34 -9.27 0.50
CA LYS A 2 -2.18 -8.83 1.30
C LYS A 2 -0.94 -8.76 0.42
N PHE A 3 -0.07 -7.79 0.66
CA PHE A 3 1.25 -7.73 0.06
C PHE A 3 2.27 -7.20 1.08
N SER A 4 3.56 -7.36 0.76
CA SER A 4 4.65 -6.92 1.62
C SER A 4 5.60 -6.01 0.85
N VAL A 5 6.12 -4.99 1.56
CA VAL A 5 7.17 -4.10 1.07
C VAL A 5 8.39 -4.33 1.93
N LYS A 6 9.51 -4.73 1.31
CA LYS A 6 10.79 -4.97 2.00
C LYS A 6 11.79 -3.89 1.62
N ASN A 7 12.50 -3.34 2.60
CA ASN A 7 13.64 -2.49 2.31
C ASN A 7 14.88 -3.35 2.01
N ALA A 8 15.31 -3.35 0.75
CA ALA A 8 16.53 -4.02 0.29
C ALA A 8 17.77 -3.12 0.31
N LYS A 9 17.61 -1.81 0.57
CA LYS A 9 18.71 -0.84 0.61
C LYS A 9 19.37 -0.84 1.99
N ASP A 10 20.63 -0.42 2.02
CA ASP A 10 21.40 -0.30 3.27
C ASP A 10 20.90 0.83 4.17
N ASP A 11 20.34 1.87 3.57
CA ASP A 11 19.78 3.03 4.27
C ASP A 11 18.37 2.79 4.78
N SER A 12 17.96 3.57 5.78
CA SER A 12 16.55 3.64 6.18
C SER A 12 15.72 4.37 5.13
N VAL A 13 14.52 3.85 4.91
CA VAL A 13 13.62 4.34 3.87
C VAL A 13 12.28 4.66 4.49
N MET A 14 11.72 5.83 4.18
CA MET A 14 10.33 6.13 4.50
C MET A 14 9.44 5.64 3.36
N VAL A 15 8.50 4.76 3.68
CA VAL A 15 7.56 4.15 2.74
C VAL A 15 6.15 4.61 3.06
N LEU A 16 5.50 5.22 2.07
CA LEU A 16 4.07 5.54 2.08
C LEU A 16 3.37 4.64 1.08
N VAL A 17 2.41 3.86 1.58
CA VAL A 17 1.51 3.09 0.74
C VAL A 17 0.18 3.83 0.71
N ASP A 18 -0.29 4.13 -0.50
CA ASP A 18 -1.59 4.74 -0.73
C ASP A 18 -2.47 3.82 -1.59
N CYS A 19 -3.68 3.57 -1.12
CA CYS A 19 -4.66 2.77 -1.81
C CYS A 19 -5.70 3.70 -2.44
N ASP A 20 -5.46 4.06 -3.71
CA ASP A 20 -6.43 4.80 -4.52
C ASP A 20 -7.38 3.82 -5.21
N SER A 21 -8.41 3.41 -4.46
CA SER A 21 -9.43 2.47 -4.92
C SER A 21 -10.80 2.76 -4.33
N PHE A 22 -11.83 2.64 -5.17
CA PHE A 22 -13.23 2.63 -4.76
C PHE A 22 -13.64 1.31 -4.10
N MET A 23 -12.98 0.19 -4.45
CA MET A 23 -13.33 -1.15 -3.97
C MET A 23 -12.58 -1.54 -2.70
N PHE A 24 -11.32 -1.11 -2.58
CA PHE A 24 -10.42 -1.52 -1.51
C PHE A 24 -10.09 -0.38 -0.56
N LYS A 25 -9.82 -0.74 0.69
CA LYS A 25 -9.16 0.11 1.68
C LYS A 25 -8.05 -0.67 2.36
N ILE A 26 -7.08 0.04 2.93
CA ILE A 26 -6.07 -0.59 3.78
C ILE A 26 -6.77 -1.10 5.04
N LYS A 27 -6.53 -2.37 5.37
CA LYS A 27 -7.02 -3.01 6.58
C LYS A 27 -6.17 -2.56 7.76
N ASN A 28 -6.81 -1.99 8.79
CA ASN A 28 -6.15 -1.51 10.00
C ASN A 28 -4.91 -0.64 9.69
N PRO A 29 -5.07 0.47 8.94
CA PRO A 29 -3.96 1.32 8.59
C PRO A 29 -3.26 1.81 9.87
N LYS A 30 -1.95 1.64 9.94
CA LYS A 30 -1.12 2.16 11.05
C LYS A 30 -0.88 3.68 10.94
N SER A 31 -1.78 4.45 10.31
CA SER A 31 -1.58 5.88 10.03
C SER A 31 -2.07 6.79 11.15
N GLN A 32 -1.47 7.99 11.20
CA GLN A 32 -1.93 9.10 12.03
C GLN A 32 -3.40 9.43 11.74
N LYS A 33 -4.16 9.78 12.80
CA LYS A 33 -5.58 10.14 12.76
C LYS A 33 -5.94 10.97 11.51
N GLY A 34 -6.77 10.41 10.62
CA GLY A 34 -7.38 11.13 9.49
C GLY A 34 -7.17 10.51 8.09
N LEU A 35 -6.17 9.64 7.90
CA LEU A 35 -5.81 9.10 6.57
C LEU A 35 -6.06 7.59 6.49
N VAL A 36 -7.33 7.19 6.35
CA VAL A 36 -7.79 5.78 6.41
C VAL A 36 -7.33 4.93 5.21
N THR A 37 -6.87 5.56 4.12
CA THR A 37 -6.43 4.89 2.89
C THR A 37 -4.92 4.73 2.78
N GLN A 38 -4.16 5.25 3.75
CA GLN A 38 -2.70 5.33 3.68
C GLN A 38 -2.05 4.59 4.85
N GLN A 39 -0.85 4.07 4.61
CA GLN A 39 0.00 3.48 5.64
C GLN A 39 1.43 4.00 5.43
N LEU A 40 1.98 4.65 6.46
CA LEU A 40 3.33 5.22 6.45
C LEU A 40 4.21 4.48 7.45
N GLN A 41 5.39 4.05 7.04
CA GLN A 41 6.35 3.40 7.92
C GLN A 41 7.79 3.69 7.47
N VAL A 42 8.69 3.90 8.44
CA VAL A 42 10.13 3.89 8.18
C VAL A 42 10.63 2.45 8.30
N LEU A 43 11.35 1.97 7.28
CA LEU A 43 11.93 0.63 7.22
C LEU A 43 13.46 0.72 7.21
N LYS A 44 14.10 0.06 8.16
CA LYS A 44 15.55 -0.21 8.14
C LYS A 44 15.87 -1.33 7.14
N LYS A 45 17.14 -1.51 6.81
CA LYS A 45 17.61 -2.61 5.96
C LYS A 45 17.03 -3.95 6.43
N GLY A 46 16.39 -4.67 5.52
CA GLY A 46 15.83 -5.99 5.77
C GLY A 46 14.46 -6.00 6.44
N GLU A 47 13.98 -4.87 6.96
CA GLU A 47 12.64 -4.77 7.55
C GLU A 47 11.55 -4.86 6.47
N VAL A 48 10.39 -5.37 6.89
CA VAL A 48 9.23 -5.63 6.04
C VAL A 48 8.01 -4.92 6.61
N MET A 49 7.31 -4.21 5.75
CA MET A 49 5.98 -3.67 6.00
C MET A 49 4.94 -4.58 5.36
N GLU A 50 4.04 -5.14 6.17
CA GLU A 50 2.87 -5.84 5.65
C GLU A 50 1.71 -4.87 5.47
N VAL A 51 1.05 -4.96 4.32
CA VAL A 51 -0.14 -4.17 3.98
C VAL A 51 -1.27 -5.13 3.64
N GLY A 52 -2.31 -5.11 4.48
CA GLY A 52 -3.56 -5.79 4.21
C GLY A 52 -4.54 -4.87 3.49
N LEU A 53 -5.28 -5.40 2.52
CA LEU A 53 -6.40 -4.72 1.87
C LEU A 53 -7.70 -5.48 2.15
N GLU A 54 -8.75 -4.73 2.45
CA GLU A 54 -10.12 -5.22 2.63
C GLU A 54 -11.12 -4.48 1.74
N PHE A 55 -12.25 -5.14 1.45
CA PHE A 55 -13.33 -4.55 0.65
C PHE A 55 -14.06 -3.45 1.41
N ARG A 56 -14.52 -2.44 0.68
CA ARG A 56 -15.40 -1.39 1.22
C ARG A 56 -16.86 -1.84 1.32
N SER A 57 -17.34 -2.71 0.42
CA SER A 57 -18.63 -3.45 0.46
C SER A 57 -18.79 -4.29 -0.83
N PRO A 58 -19.72 -5.27 -0.88
CA PRO A 58 -19.74 -6.29 -1.93
C PRO A 58 -20.54 -5.95 -3.22
N ASP A 59 -21.26 -4.83 -3.29
CA ASP A 59 -22.25 -4.62 -4.36
C ASP A 59 -21.76 -3.78 -5.55
N ILE A 60 -20.57 -4.03 -6.09
CA ILE A 60 -20.06 -3.29 -7.26
C ILE A 60 -19.39 -4.22 -8.28
N PRO A 61 -19.76 -4.13 -9.58
CA PRO A 61 -19.11 -4.90 -10.65
C PRO A 61 -17.62 -4.55 -10.77
N THR A 62 -16.85 -5.49 -11.32
CA THR A 62 -15.39 -5.49 -11.43
C THR A 62 -14.82 -4.17 -11.97
N ILE A 63 -14.15 -3.38 -11.11
CA ILE A 63 -13.40 -2.18 -11.49
C ILE A 63 -11.93 -2.36 -11.12
N GLN A 64 -11.02 -1.92 -11.99
CA GLN A 64 -9.58 -1.97 -11.76
C GLN A 64 -9.20 -1.14 -10.53
N SER A 65 -8.30 -1.66 -9.71
CA SER A 65 -7.75 -0.92 -8.57
C SER A 65 -6.25 -0.73 -8.74
N ILE A 66 -5.78 0.48 -8.44
CA ILE A 66 -4.37 0.84 -8.50
C ILE A 66 -3.90 1.07 -7.07
N ILE A 67 -2.85 0.37 -6.67
CA ILE A 67 -2.15 0.61 -5.41
C ILE A 67 -0.89 1.38 -5.75
N ILE A 68 -0.69 2.55 -5.14
CA ILE A 68 0.50 3.36 -5.36
C ILE A 68 1.39 3.26 -4.13
N VAL A 69 2.64 2.85 -4.35
CA VAL A 69 3.66 2.79 -3.30
C VAL A 69 4.67 3.89 -3.58
N HIS A 70 4.75 4.84 -2.66
CA HIS A 70 5.72 5.92 -2.66
C HIS A 70 6.88 5.58 -1.71
N GLN A 71 8.10 5.66 -2.22
CA GLN A 71 9.35 5.48 -1.49
C GLN A 71 10.11 6.81 -1.44
N PHE A 72 10.48 7.25 -0.24
CA PHE A 72 11.24 8.48 -0.03
C PHE A 72 12.64 8.16 0.49
N ILE A 73 13.68 8.64 -0.21
CA ILE A 73 15.09 8.47 0.14
C ILE A 73 15.79 9.82 -0.04
N LEU A 74 16.28 10.43 1.05
CA LEU A 74 17.19 11.60 1.00
C LEU A 74 16.80 12.67 -0.05
N GLY A 75 15.53 13.08 -0.08
CA GLY A 75 15.03 14.13 -1.00
C GLY A 75 14.62 13.64 -2.40
N THR A 76 14.76 12.35 -2.71
CA THR A 76 14.22 11.71 -3.92
C THR A 76 12.96 10.90 -3.61
N THR A 77 11.95 11.03 -4.46
CA THR A 77 10.70 10.25 -4.41
C THR A 77 10.66 9.28 -5.59
N PHE A 78 10.51 8.00 -5.28
CA PHE A 78 10.22 6.95 -6.26
C PHE A 78 8.81 6.45 -6.05
N SER A 79 8.06 6.24 -7.14
CA SER A 79 6.69 5.73 -7.06
C SER A 79 6.59 4.49 -7.92
N THR A 80 5.97 3.44 -7.39
CA THR A 80 5.61 2.25 -8.16
C THR A 80 4.12 1.99 -8.02
N SER A 81 3.47 1.65 -9.12
CA SER A 81 2.04 1.32 -9.15
C SER A 81 1.86 -0.18 -9.33
N ILE A 82 1.11 -0.80 -8.43
CA ILE A 82 0.69 -2.19 -8.54
C ILE A 82 -0.74 -2.18 -9.08
N ASN A 83 -0.93 -2.63 -10.32
CA ASN A 83 -2.26 -2.82 -10.89
C ASN A 83 -2.78 -4.21 -10.48
N THR A 84 -3.88 -4.24 -9.74
CA THR A 84 -4.55 -5.50 -9.36
C THR A 84 -5.70 -5.77 -10.31
N SER A 85 -5.41 -6.03 -11.59
CA SER A 85 -6.42 -6.20 -12.65
C SER A 85 -6.98 -7.62 -12.81
N ASN A 86 -6.58 -8.60 -11.99
CA ASN A 86 -7.16 -9.94 -12.02
C ASN A 86 -7.10 -10.61 -10.64
N VAL A 87 -8.06 -10.31 -9.77
CA VAL A 87 -8.29 -11.09 -8.55
C VAL A 87 -9.63 -11.78 -8.72
N ASN A 88 -9.61 -13.03 -9.20
CA ASN A 88 -10.79 -13.87 -9.19
C ASN A 88 -11.12 -14.23 -7.74
N PHE A 89 -12.34 -13.93 -7.31
CA PHE A 89 -12.89 -14.34 -6.02
C PHE A 89 -13.50 -15.74 -6.20
N PHE A 90 -12.94 -16.73 -5.50
CA PHE A 90 -13.60 -18.01 -5.23
C PHE A 90 -14.28 -17.94 -3.87
#